data_AF-A0A5B7KJ89-F1
#
_entry.id   AF-A0A5B7KJ89-F1
#
_cell.length_a   1.000
_cell.length_b   1.000
_cell.length_c   1.000
_cell.angle_alpha   90.00
_cell.angle_beta   90.00
_cell.angle_gamma   90.00
#
_symmetry.space_group_name_H-M   'P 1'
#
loop_
_entity.id
_entity.type
_entity.pdbx_description
1 polymer ?
#
loop_
_entity_poly.entity_id
_entity_poly.type
_entity_poly.pdbx_seq_one_letter_code
_entity_poly.pdbx_strand_id
1 'polypeptide(L)'
;MVQSVSASNSSRRMTYRQINPDFTISEVYTNKHTIKEQYKVAYTRSRLSAHSLACETGRWNRRGRGRIPLEERLSVCGQVQTEAHVITSCPLFQHLRYLHSFSNIKELFKSFPINVSCKVIYDVLSLYE
;
A
#
# COMPACT_ATOMS: atom_id res chain seq x y z
N MET A 1 -5.68 4.91 -21.66
CA MET A 1 -5.28 5.03 -20.23
C MET A 1 -4.78 3.70 -19.66
N VAL A 2 -5.51 2.58 -19.83
CA VAL A 2 -5.07 1.26 -19.34
C VAL A 2 -3.75 0.81 -19.97
N GLN A 3 -3.60 0.95 -21.29
CA GLN A 3 -2.36 0.57 -22.00
C GLN A 3 -1.11 1.30 -21.46
N SER A 4 -1.21 2.61 -21.17
CA SER A 4 -0.07 3.37 -20.65
C SER A 4 0.29 3.05 -19.20
N VAL A 5 -0.68 2.60 -18.38
CA VAL A 5 -0.39 2.06 -17.05
C VAL A 5 0.24 0.68 -17.15
N SER A 6 -0.26 -0.16 -18.07
CA SER A 6 0.20 -1.53 -18.26
C SER A 6 1.66 -1.63 -18.74
N ALA A 7 2.12 -0.69 -19.56
CA ALA A 7 3.47 -0.67 -20.11
C ALA A 7 4.50 0.06 -19.22
N SER A 8 4.07 0.62 -18.08
CA SER A 8 4.92 1.52 -17.29
C SER A 8 5.73 0.81 -16.22
N ASN A 9 7.03 1.13 -16.17
CA ASN A 9 7.97 0.61 -15.17
C ASN A 9 8.13 1.50 -13.93
N SER A 10 7.35 2.59 -13.81
CA SER A 10 7.34 3.36 -12.56
C SER A 10 6.83 2.52 -11.39
N SER A 11 7.49 2.63 -10.23
CA SER A 11 7.17 1.88 -9.01
C SER A 11 5.67 1.91 -8.68
N ARG A 12 5.08 3.11 -8.66
CA ARG A 12 3.64 3.32 -8.42
C ARG A 12 2.74 2.51 -9.34
N ARG A 13 3.03 2.48 -10.65
CA ARG A 13 2.19 1.75 -11.62
C ARG A 13 2.47 0.25 -11.57
N MET A 14 3.67 -0.18 -11.18
CA MET A 14 3.95 -1.59 -10.88
C MET A 14 3.16 -2.05 -9.65
N THR A 15 3.19 -1.30 -8.55
CA THR A 15 2.38 -1.60 -7.35
C THR A 15 0.89 -1.62 -7.69
N TYR A 16 0.39 -0.62 -8.43
CA TYR A 16 -1.01 -0.58 -8.84
C TYR A 16 -1.43 -1.82 -9.65
N ARG A 17 -0.57 -2.29 -10.57
CA ARG A 17 -0.81 -3.52 -11.34
C ARG A 17 -0.85 -4.77 -10.46
N GLN A 18 -0.04 -4.81 -9.39
CA GLN A 18 -0.06 -5.95 -8.47
C GLN A 18 -1.38 -6.00 -7.69
N ILE A 19 -1.90 -4.85 -7.24
CA ILE A 19 -3.10 -4.78 -6.41
C ILE A 19 -4.41 -4.72 -7.22
N ASN A 20 -4.37 -4.26 -8.47
CA ASN A 20 -5.51 -4.19 -9.37
C ASN A 20 -5.13 -4.69 -10.79
N PRO A 21 -4.87 -6.00 -10.95
CA PRO A 21 -4.41 -6.56 -12.23
C PRO A 21 -5.46 -6.45 -13.33
N ASP A 22 -6.74 -6.49 -12.96
CA ASP A 22 -7.87 -6.49 -13.88
C ASP A 22 -8.35 -5.06 -14.23
N PHE A 23 -7.72 -4.04 -13.63
CA PHE A 23 -8.05 -2.62 -13.82
C PHE A 23 -9.53 -2.28 -13.54
N THR A 24 -10.16 -3.02 -12.62
CA THR A 24 -11.57 -2.83 -12.25
C THR A 24 -11.75 -1.77 -11.16
N ILE A 25 -12.97 -1.26 -11.04
CA ILE A 25 -13.37 -0.40 -9.93
C ILE A 25 -13.49 -1.28 -8.68
N SER A 26 -12.86 -0.84 -7.58
CA SER A 26 -12.95 -1.57 -6.31
C SER A 26 -14.34 -1.41 -5.70
N GLU A 27 -14.82 -2.47 -5.05
CA GLU A 27 -16.13 -2.49 -4.40
C GLU A 27 -16.32 -1.35 -3.40
N VAL A 28 -15.24 -0.83 -2.80
CA VAL A 28 -15.27 0.34 -1.89
C VAL A 28 -16.04 1.52 -2.47
N TYR A 29 -16.00 1.67 -3.80
CA TYR A 29 -16.57 2.81 -4.51
C TYR A 29 -17.93 2.53 -5.15
N THR A 30 -18.36 1.26 -5.23
CA THR A 30 -19.59 0.89 -5.96
C THR A 30 -20.76 0.56 -5.06
N ASN A 31 -20.51 0.00 -3.87
CA ASN A 31 -21.60 -0.42 -2.97
C ASN A 31 -21.70 0.52 -1.76
N LYS A 32 -22.92 0.67 -1.24
CA LYS A 32 -23.14 1.31 0.07
C LYS A 32 -22.64 0.38 1.17
N HIS A 33 -21.35 0.45 1.44
CA HIS A 33 -20.73 -0.28 2.55
C HIS A 33 -20.79 0.51 3.85
N THR A 34 -21.01 -0.20 4.96
CA THR A 34 -20.86 0.32 6.34
C THR A 34 -19.39 0.42 6.77
N ILE A 35 -18.49 0.74 5.83
CA ILE A 35 -17.06 0.95 6.11
C ILE A 35 -16.86 2.38 6.60
N LYS A 36 -16.12 2.53 7.70
CA LYS A 36 -15.76 3.86 8.24
C LYS A 36 -14.99 4.68 7.20
N GLU A 37 -15.29 5.97 7.11
CA GLU A 37 -14.73 6.84 6.07
C GLU A 37 -13.20 6.89 6.12
N GLN A 38 -12.62 6.97 7.32
CA GLN A 38 -11.16 6.93 7.50
C GLN A 38 -10.50 5.67 6.90
N TYR A 39 -11.20 4.52 6.92
CA TYR A 39 -10.69 3.29 6.32
C TYR A 39 -10.76 3.34 4.78
N LYS A 40 -11.80 3.96 4.22
CA LYS A 40 -11.89 4.19 2.77
C LYS A 40 -10.82 5.16 2.27
N VAL A 41 -10.56 6.22 3.04
CA VAL A 41 -9.50 7.19 2.75
C VAL A 41 -8.14 6.50 2.76
N ALA A 42 -7.81 5.72 3.80
CA ALA A 42 -6.56 4.97 3.87
C ALA A 42 -6.43 3.96 2.72
N TYR A 43 -7.50 3.21 2.41
CA TYR A 43 -7.54 2.29 1.28
C TYR A 43 -7.24 3.00 -0.05
N THR A 44 -7.89 4.15 -0.29
CA THR A 44 -7.70 4.95 -1.50
C THR A 44 -6.28 5.50 -1.59
N ARG A 45 -5.74 6.02 -0.48
CA ARG A 45 -4.36 6.49 -0.39
C ARG A 45 -3.36 5.38 -0.68
N SER A 46 -3.58 4.19 -0.15
CA SER A 46 -2.77 3.00 -0.46
C SER A 46 -2.78 2.68 -1.95
N ARG A 47 -3.96 2.64 -2.59
CA ARG A 47 -4.06 2.33 -4.03
C ARG A 47 -3.40 3.36 -4.93
N LEU A 48 -3.45 4.63 -4.55
CA LEU A 48 -2.90 5.73 -5.35
C LEU A 48 -1.43 6.02 -5.04
N SER A 49 -0.81 5.27 -4.12
CA SER A 49 0.49 5.58 -3.51
C SER A 49 0.54 7.04 -3.01
N ALA A 50 -0.54 7.50 -2.36
CA ALA A 50 -0.71 8.82 -1.77
C ALA A 50 -0.62 8.75 -0.23
N HIS A 51 0.42 8.10 0.26
CA HIS A 51 0.66 7.82 1.68
C HIS A 51 2.08 8.18 2.11
N SER A 52 2.33 8.10 3.41
CA SER A 52 3.57 8.56 4.02
C SER A 52 4.71 7.54 4.10
N LEU A 53 4.53 6.32 3.57
CA LEU A 53 5.61 5.34 3.48
C LEU A 53 6.83 5.89 2.74
N ALA A 54 8.03 5.49 3.16
CA ALA A 54 9.30 6.00 2.64
C ALA A 54 9.51 5.72 1.15
N CYS A 55 8.93 4.66 0.56
CA CYS A 55 8.91 4.49 -0.90
C CYS A 55 8.36 5.74 -1.62
N GLU A 56 7.41 6.45 -1.02
CA GLU A 56 6.79 7.65 -1.58
C GLU A 56 7.35 8.96 -1.01
N THR A 57 7.53 9.08 0.31
CA THR A 57 7.93 10.35 0.97
C THR A 57 9.43 10.46 1.23
N GLY A 58 10.15 9.34 1.37
CA GLY A 58 11.58 9.28 1.64
C GLY A 58 12.44 9.62 0.42
N ARG A 59 11.92 10.40 -0.53
CA ARG A 59 12.60 10.70 -1.79
C ARG A 59 13.74 11.70 -1.62
N TRP A 60 13.72 12.57 -0.62
CA TRP A 60 14.67 13.68 -0.51
C TRP A 60 15.52 13.58 0.74
N ASN A 61 16.84 13.73 0.56
CA ASN A 61 17.76 13.83 1.67
C ASN A 61 17.60 15.20 2.35
N ARG A 62 17.25 15.21 3.64
CA ARG A 62 17.13 16.43 4.45
C ARG A 62 18.44 17.24 4.55
N ARG A 63 19.59 16.63 4.24
CA ARG A 63 20.92 17.25 4.22
C ARG A 63 21.34 17.78 2.84
N GLY A 64 20.40 17.93 1.90
CA GLY A 64 20.67 18.55 0.60
C GLY A 64 21.45 17.69 -0.41
N ARG A 65 21.65 16.39 -0.14
CA ARG A 65 22.39 15.48 -1.05
C ARG A 65 21.56 14.93 -2.21
N GLY A 66 20.44 15.58 -2.54
CA GLY A 66 19.55 15.15 -3.61
C GLY A 66 18.63 13.99 -3.22
N ARG A 67 18.26 13.17 -4.21
CA ARG A 67 17.24 12.13 -4.09
C ARG A 67 17.81 10.87 -3.43
N ILE A 68 17.14 10.34 -2.41
CA ILE A 68 17.51 9.06 -1.78
C ILE A 68 17.13 7.91 -2.75
N PRO A 69 18.07 7.03 -3.11
CA PRO A 69 17.81 5.81 -3.89
C PRO A 69 16.73 4.94 -3.22
N LEU A 70 15.98 4.14 -4.00
CA LEU A 70 14.88 3.36 -3.43
C LEU A 70 15.39 2.36 -2.38
N GLU A 71 16.58 1.81 -2.63
CA GLU A 71 17.30 0.81 -1.84
C GLU A 71 17.69 1.35 -0.45
N GLU A 72 17.76 2.67 -0.29
CA GLU A 72 18.08 3.35 0.96
C GLU A 72 16.83 3.84 1.71
N ARG A 73 15.62 3.66 1.15
CA ARG A 73 14.36 4.07 1.79
C ARG A 73 13.88 3.00 2.75
N LEU A 74 14.56 2.88 3.88
CA LEU A 74 14.35 1.81 4.85
C LEU A 74 13.14 2.06 5.77
N SER A 75 12.51 0.97 6.19
CA SER A 75 11.57 0.94 7.30
C SER A 75 12.32 0.80 8.63
N VAL A 76 11.62 0.95 9.75
CA VAL A 76 12.19 0.79 11.11
C VAL A 76 12.74 -0.62 11.32
N CYS A 77 12.22 -1.63 10.61
CA CYS A 77 12.74 -3.00 10.65
C CYS A 77 14.03 -3.20 9.82
N GLY A 78 14.59 -2.14 9.22
CA GLY A 78 15.85 -2.16 8.46
C GLY A 78 15.74 -2.65 7.01
N GLN A 79 14.54 -3.03 6.55
CA GLN A 79 14.29 -3.45 5.16
C GLN A 79 13.79 -2.29 4.31
N VAL A 80 13.94 -2.36 2.98
CA VAL A 80 13.40 -1.35 2.05
C VAL A 80 11.89 -1.25 2.22
N GLN A 81 11.41 -0.05 2.56
CA GLN A 81 10.00 0.20 2.83
C GLN A 81 9.22 0.37 1.54
N THR A 82 8.63 -0.72 1.07
CA THR A 82 7.63 -0.74 0.00
C THR A 82 6.26 -1.10 0.55
N GLU A 83 5.19 -0.78 -0.19
CA GLU A 83 3.83 -1.20 0.11
C GLU A 83 3.76 -2.73 0.29
N ALA A 84 4.42 -3.47 -0.60
CA ALA A 84 4.52 -4.93 -0.51
C ALA A 84 5.21 -5.37 0.78
N HIS A 85 6.40 -4.84 1.09
CA HIS A 85 7.13 -5.20 2.30
C HIS A 85 6.30 -4.98 3.57
N VAL A 86 5.74 -3.79 3.71
CA VAL A 86 4.97 -3.37 4.89
C VAL A 86 3.80 -4.33 5.15
N ILE A 87 3.11 -4.74 4.09
CA ILE A 87 1.95 -5.63 4.18
C ILE A 87 2.40 -7.09 4.40
N THR A 88 3.33 -7.61 3.58
CA THR A 88 3.57 -9.06 3.48
C THR A 88 4.64 -9.61 4.42
N SER A 89 5.60 -8.81 4.85
CA SER A 89 6.81 -9.33 5.52
C SER A 89 7.33 -8.49 6.67
N CYS A 90 6.92 -7.22 6.80
CA CYS A 90 7.41 -6.34 7.85
C CYS A 90 7.04 -6.89 9.25
N PRO A 91 8.02 -7.15 10.15
CA PRO A 91 7.75 -7.69 11.49
C PRO A 91 6.80 -6.82 12.33
N LEU A 92 6.82 -5.50 12.12
CA LEU A 92 5.91 -4.57 12.82
C LEU A 92 4.43 -4.93 12.64
N PHE A 93 4.08 -5.46 11.47
CA PHE A 93 2.70 -5.80 11.11
C PHE A 93 2.44 -7.32 11.11
N GLN A 94 3.34 -8.10 11.71
CA GLN A 94 3.19 -9.55 11.81
C GLN A 94 1.91 -9.95 12.55
N HIS A 95 1.55 -9.21 13.60
CA HIS A 95 0.32 -9.42 14.35
C HIS A 95 -0.94 -9.25 13.48
N LEU A 96 -0.97 -8.27 12.57
CA LEU A 96 -2.10 -8.08 11.63
C LEU A 96 -2.20 -9.23 10.63
N ARG A 97 -1.05 -9.72 10.13
CA ARG A 97 -1.01 -10.88 9.24
C ARG A 97 -1.53 -12.14 9.92
N TYR A 98 -1.18 -12.38 11.18
CA TYR A 98 -1.71 -13.53 11.92
C TYR A 98 -3.19 -13.40 12.24
N LEU A 99 -3.62 -12.21 12.68
CA LEU A 99 -5.03 -11.95 13.01
C LEU A 99 -5.96 -12.17 11.80
N HIS A 100 -5.51 -11.78 10.61
CA HIS A 100 -6.32 -11.84 9.39
C HIS A 100 -5.91 -12.96 8.43
N SER A 101 -4.82 -13.69 8.69
CA SER A 101 -4.34 -14.82 7.87
C SER A 101 -4.09 -14.49 6.39
N PHE A 102 -3.50 -13.32 6.08
CA PHE A 102 -3.07 -12.99 4.71
C PHE A 102 -1.56 -13.13 4.54
N SER A 103 -1.14 -13.59 3.36
CA SER A 103 0.26 -13.89 3.03
C SER A 103 0.87 -12.90 2.04
N ASN A 104 0.04 -12.29 1.20
CA ASN A 104 0.50 -11.39 0.15
C ASN A 104 -0.43 -10.18 -0.04
N ILE A 105 0.09 -9.15 -0.69
CA ILE A 105 -0.65 -7.91 -0.94
C ILE A 105 -1.84 -8.13 -1.86
N LYS A 106 -1.77 -9.09 -2.81
CA LYS A 106 -2.86 -9.32 -3.77
C LYS A 106 -4.10 -9.88 -3.09
N GLU A 107 -3.93 -10.81 -2.16
CA GLU A 107 -5.00 -11.35 -1.33
C GLU A 107 -5.74 -10.21 -0.62
N LEU A 108 -5.01 -9.30 0.02
CA LEU A 108 -5.60 -8.19 0.75
C LEU A 108 -6.50 -7.31 -0.15
N PHE A 109 -6.13 -7.09 -1.41
CA PHE A 109 -6.89 -6.24 -2.32
C PHE A 109 -7.97 -6.97 -3.14
N LYS A 110 -7.88 -8.29 -3.32
CA LYS A 110 -8.75 -9.06 -4.22
C LYS A 110 -9.58 -10.16 -3.53
N SER A 111 -9.02 -10.81 -2.52
CA SER A 111 -9.60 -12.04 -1.95
C SER A 111 -10.23 -11.82 -0.58
N PHE A 112 -9.81 -10.77 0.14
CA PHE A 112 -10.32 -10.46 1.47
C PHE A 112 -11.63 -9.66 1.43
N PRO A 113 -12.52 -9.82 2.43
CA PRO A 113 -13.65 -8.94 2.62
C PRO A 113 -13.21 -7.48 2.68
N ILE A 114 -13.84 -6.63 1.88
CA ILE A 114 -13.34 -5.29 1.64
C ILE A 114 -13.26 -4.42 2.91
N ASN A 115 -14.14 -4.66 3.88
CA ASN A 115 -14.11 -4.02 5.19
C ASN A 115 -12.86 -4.40 5.99
N VAL A 116 -12.41 -5.66 5.92
CA VAL A 116 -11.18 -6.14 6.54
C VAL A 116 -9.97 -5.51 5.85
N SER A 117 -9.94 -5.53 4.53
CA SER A 117 -8.86 -4.92 3.74
C SER A 117 -8.67 -3.44 4.07
N CYS A 118 -9.76 -2.67 4.07
CA CYS A 118 -9.73 -1.25 4.41
C CYS A 118 -9.23 -1.01 5.85
N LYS A 119 -9.64 -1.83 6.82
CA LYS A 119 -9.19 -1.72 8.20
C LYS A 119 -7.70 -2.04 8.33
N VAL A 120 -7.22 -3.14 7.75
CA VAL A 120 -5.80 -3.52 7.79
C VAL A 120 -4.93 -2.43 7.18
N ILE A 121 -5.33 -1.89 6.03
CA ILE A 121 -4.59 -0.80 5.37
C ILE A 121 -4.57 0.46 6.23
N TYR A 122 -5.68 0.80 6.89
CA TYR A 122 -5.71 1.90 7.84
C TYR A 122 -4.76 1.68 9.02
N ASP A 123 -4.84 0.51 9.67
CA ASP A 123 -3.99 0.17 10.82
C ASP A 123 -2.50 0.25 10.43
N VAL A 124 -2.15 -0.20 9.22
CA VAL A 124 -0.79 -0.08 8.68
C VAL A 124 -0.36 1.36 8.43
N LEU A 125 -1.17 2.14 7.70
CA LEU A 125 -0.80 3.50 7.30
C LEU A 125 -0.77 4.47 8.49
N SER A 126 -1.63 4.27 9.49
CA SER A 126 -1.70 5.11 10.69
C SER A 126 -0.40 5.16 11.50
N LEU A 127 0.49 4.17 11.35
CA LEU A 127 1.81 4.18 12.00
C LEU A 127 2.80 5.19 11.36
N TYR A 128 2.50 5.66 10.15
CA TYR A 128 3.39 6.51 9.36
C TYR A 128 2.79 7.89 9.04
N GLU A 129 1.60 8.19 9.54
CA GLU A 129 0.90 9.46 9.35
C GLU A 129 1.19 10.48 10.46
#